data_AF-A0A8J4WI83-F1
#
_entry.id   AF-A0A8J4WI83-F1
#
_cell.length_a   1.000
_cell.length_b   1.000
_cell.length_c   1.000
_cell.angle_alpha   90.00
_cell.angle_beta   90.00
_cell.angle_gamma   90.00
#
_symmetry.space_group_name_H-M   'P 1'
#
loop_
_entity.id
_entity.type
_entity.pdbx_description
1 polymer ?
#
loop_
_entity_poly.entity_id
_entity_poly.type
_entity_poly.pdbx_seq_one_letter_code
_entity_poly.pdbx_strand_id
1 'polypeptide(L)'
;MFVVDMPRRIVSMDVDPDTTADENVDYLARCSRFAELTSTDNALAMTYLQDRGWDLERAVNDYFEDRGNSRNNSVIFIDLTESNDEPGSNNLVASASKPCTLNVLSWNIDGLDQSNFTARLQTIVSYLRKDLPHVVCFQEVVSTSLEFFRSELAESYDIFSATDDPFADCIHYFVAILIRKHPALIVDRSSFTVSQSIFLLSRTLVATKTDDLEIDHPYSV
;
A
#
# COMPACT_ATOMS: atom_id res chain seq x y z
N MET A 1 7.98 48.98 -22.02
CA MET A 1 8.47 47.72 -21.42
C MET A 1 8.50 47.95 -19.92
N PHE A 2 7.45 47.55 -19.22
CA PHE A 2 7.29 47.76 -17.79
C PHE A 2 7.69 46.47 -17.07
N VAL A 3 8.72 46.52 -16.24
CA VAL A 3 9.10 45.43 -15.35
C VAL A 3 8.75 45.91 -13.94
N VAL A 4 7.73 45.29 -13.36
CA VAL A 4 7.30 45.50 -11.98
C VAL A 4 8.25 44.75 -11.07
N ASP A 5 9.05 45.49 -10.31
CA ASP A 5 9.94 44.95 -9.28
C ASP A 5 9.13 44.74 -7.99
N MET A 6 9.04 43.49 -7.53
CA MET A 6 8.37 43.10 -6.29
C MET A 6 9.42 43.05 -5.18
N PRO A 7 9.28 43.82 -4.08
CA PRO A 7 10.25 43.77 -3.00
C PRO A 7 10.16 42.43 -2.25
N ARG A 8 11.26 41.68 -2.25
CA ARG A 8 11.45 40.52 -1.37
C ARG A 8 11.47 40.99 0.08
N ARG A 9 10.40 40.71 0.81
CA ARG A 9 10.29 40.94 2.25
C ARG A 9 11.16 39.90 2.97
N ILE A 10 12.42 40.24 3.22
CA ILE A 10 13.28 39.50 4.15
C ILE A 10 12.70 39.78 5.55
N VAL A 11 12.19 38.74 6.19
CA VAL A 11 11.75 38.81 7.58
C VAL A 11 13.01 38.89 8.44
N SER A 12 13.23 40.05 9.07
CA SER A 12 14.27 40.24 10.07
C SER A 12 13.94 39.36 11.28
N MET A 13 14.82 38.43 11.62
CA MET A 13 14.80 37.76 12.91
C MET A 13 15.40 38.74 13.93
N ASP A 14 14.54 39.48 14.62
CA ASP A 14 14.95 40.21 15.81
C ASP A 14 15.24 39.17 16.90
N VAL A 15 16.52 39.02 17.23
CA VAL A 15 17.00 38.21 18.35
C VAL A 15 16.97 39.10 19.58
N ASP A 16 16.00 38.84 20.47
CA ASP A 16 15.97 39.42 21.82
C ASP A 16 17.25 39.01 22.59
N PRO A 17 18.02 39.96 23.16
CA PRO A 17 19.33 39.68 23.73
C PRO A 17 19.31 39.21 25.20
N ASP A 18 18.19 38.66 25.69
CA ASP A 18 18.09 38.23 27.10
C ASP A 18 17.49 36.83 27.25
N THR A 19 18.16 35.84 26.70
CA THR A 19 17.97 34.45 27.14
C THR A 19 19.32 33.80 27.31
N THR A 20 19.59 33.52 28.58
CA THR A 20 20.79 32.91 29.14
C THR A 20 21.22 31.67 28.38
N ALA A 21 22.53 31.60 28.15
CA ALA A 21 23.23 30.45 27.59
C ALA A 21 22.92 29.16 28.36
N ASP A 22 22.10 28.30 27.77
CA ASP A 22 22.22 26.85 27.90
C ASP A 22 21.65 26.18 26.64
N GLU A 23 22.30 25.08 26.24
CA GLU A 23 21.96 24.21 25.11
C GLU A 23 22.10 24.80 23.69
N ASN A 24 23.22 24.45 23.05
CA ASN A 24 23.40 24.51 21.60
C ASN A 24 22.46 23.47 20.95
N VAL A 25 21.17 23.79 20.89
CA VAL A 25 20.13 22.92 20.33
C VAL A 25 20.35 22.88 18.83
N ASP A 26 20.97 21.81 18.35
CA ASP A 26 21.07 21.55 16.91
C ASP A 26 19.68 21.16 16.37
N TYR A 27 18.92 22.19 16.04
CA TYR A 27 17.59 22.11 15.44
C TYR A 27 17.59 21.24 14.19
N LEU A 28 18.66 21.30 13.40
CA LEU A 28 18.80 20.50 12.19
C LEU A 28 19.02 19.03 12.52
N ALA A 29 19.82 18.71 13.54
CA ALA A 29 19.99 17.34 14.02
C ALA A 29 18.68 16.75 14.57
N ARG A 30 17.87 17.54 15.30
CA ARG A 30 16.54 17.10 15.77
C ARG A 30 15.59 16.82 14.60
N CYS A 31 15.57 17.68 13.58
CA CYS A 31 14.78 17.43 12.37
C CYS A 31 15.23 16.15 11.63
N SER A 32 16.54 15.97 11.47
CA SER A 32 17.11 14.77 10.84
C SER A 32 16.72 13.50 11.61
N ARG A 33 16.80 13.55 12.95
CA ARG A 33 16.49 12.39 13.78
C ARG A 33 15.01 12.05 13.79
N PHE A 34 14.15 13.07 13.80
CA PHE A 34 12.71 12.87 13.64
C PHE A 34 12.41 12.21 12.30
N ALA A 35 12.93 12.76 11.20
CA ALA A 35 12.74 12.25 9.84
C ALA A 35 13.19 10.79 9.70
N GLU A 36 14.31 10.42 10.31
CA GLU A 36 14.77 9.02 10.38
C GLU A 36 13.78 8.11 11.12
N LEU A 37 13.28 8.53 12.30
CA LEU A 37 12.41 7.71 13.15
C LEU A 37 11.00 7.54 12.56
N THR A 38 10.46 8.58 11.94
CA THR A 38 9.11 8.59 11.36
C THR A 38 9.10 8.19 9.88
N SER A 39 10.28 8.03 9.27
CA SER A 39 10.46 7.82 7.82
C SER A 39 9.79 8.94 7.00
N THR A 40 9.96 10.18 7.44
CA THR A 40 9.44 11.39 6.79
C THR A 40 10.57 12.31 6.33
N ASP A 41 10.25 13.50 5.83
CA ASP A 41 11.23 14.51 5.46
C ASP A 41 11.50 15.53 6.58
N ASN A 42 12.58 16.30 6.42
CA ASN A 42 13.01 17.33 7.37
C ASN A 42 12.07 18.55 7.41
N ALA A 43 11.28 18.80 6.36
CA ALA A 43 10.34 19.92 6.34
C ALA A 43 9.12 19.59 7.22
N LEU A 44 8.63 18.36 7.19
CA LEU A 44 7.59 17.87 8.10
C LEU A 44 8.10 17.75 9.54
N ALA A 45 9.35 17.29 9.72
CA ALA A 45 9.99 17.28 11.04
C ALA A 45 10.03 18.68 11.66
N MET A 46 10.38 19.68 10.85
CA MET A 46 10.43 21.08 11.25
C MET A 46 9.07 21.58 11.75
N THR A 47 7.97 21.29 11.05
CA THR A 47 6.64 21.73 11.49
C THR A 47 6.22 21.06 12.79
N TYR A 48 6.51 19.76 12.97
CA TYR A 48 6.15 19.04 14.18
C TYR A 48 6.95 19.50 15.41
N LEU A 49 8.24 19.76 15.24
CA LEU A 49 9.14 20.16 16.32
C LEU A 49 8.92 21.62 16.75
N GLN A 50 8.60 22.53 15.82
CA GLN A 50 8.33 23.94 16.15
C GLN A 50 7.16 24.07 17.14
N ASP A 51 6.06 23.35 16.90
CA ASP A 51 4.85 23.44 17.73
C ASP A 51 4.99 22.73 19.09
N ARG A 52 6.03 21.91 19.27
CA ARG A 52 6.22 21.04 20.45
C ARG A 52 7.47 21.38 21.25
N GLY A 53 7.93 22.62 21.13
CA GLY A 53 9.08 23.13 21.90
C GLY A 53 10.39 22.42 21.56
N TRP A 54 10.52 21.90 20.35
CA TRP A 54 11.66 21.11 19.88
C TRP A 54 11.93 19.83 20.65
N ASP A 55 10.96 19.32 21.40
CA ASP A 55 11.05 18.03 22.07
C ASP A 55 10.84 16.89 21.04
N LEU A 56 11.92 16.16 20.76
CA LEU A 56 11.93 15.08 19.77
C LEU A 56 11.00 13.94 20.18
N GLU A 57 11.03 13.51 21.45
CA GLU A 57 10.26 12.37 21.93
C GLU A 57 8.77 12.70 21.90
N ARG A 58 8.41 13.89 22.38
CA ARG A 58 7.03 14.38 22.33
C ARG A 58 6.53 14.53 20.89
N ALA A 59 7.35 15.05 19.98
CA ALA A 59 6.96 15.20 18.58
C ALA A 59 6.75 13.84 17.90
N VAL A 60 7.62 12.87 18.15
CA VAL A 60 7.51 11.52 17.58
C VAL A 60 6.28 10.80 18.13
N ASN A 61 6.03 10.87 19.44
CA ASN A 61 4.85 10.26 20.05
C ASN A 61 3.56 10.83 19.45
N ASP A 62 3.47 12.16 19.37
CA ASP A 62 2.27 12.83 18.83
C ASP A 62 2.09 12.56 17.32
N TYR A 63 3.18 12.44 16.55
CA TYR A 63 3.11 12.00 15.15
C TYR A 63 2.50 10.61 14.99
N PHE A 64 2.87 9.66 15.86
CA PHE A 64 2.31 8.32 15.83
C PHE A 64 0.89 8.26 16.40
N GLU A 65 0.54 9.11 17.37
CA GLU A 65 -0.82 9.25 17.89
C GLU A 65 -1.77 9.87 16.85
N ASP A 66 -1.39 10.95 16.17
CA ASP A 66 -2.19 11.56 15.09
C ASP A 66 -2.39 10.60 13.91
N ARG A 67 -1.35 9.85 13.57
CA ARG A 67 -1.40 8.84 12.51
C ARG A 67 -2.15 7.59 12.94
N GLY A 68 -2.10 7.23 14.23
CA GLY A 68 -2.88 6.15 14.84
C GLY A 68 -4.37 6.49 14.88
N ASN A 69 -4.72 7.71 15.29
CA ASN A 69 -6.11 8.18 15.35
C ASN A 69 -6.73 8.34 13.95
N SER A 70 -5.94 8.73 12.95
CA SER A 70 -6.37 8.73 11.55
C SER A 70 -6.47 7.31 10.94
N ARG A 71 -5.85 6.30 11.56
CA ARG A 71 -5.83 4.89 11.13
C ARG A 71 -6.83 3.99 11.85
N ASN A 72 -7.60 4.52 12.80
CA ASN A 72 -8.68 3.81 13.48
C ASN A 72 -9.85 3.41 12.55
N ASN A 73 -9.68 3.45 11.22
CA ASN A 73 -10.61 2.88 10.26
C ASN A 73 -10.03 1.86 9.26
N SER A 74 -8.76 1.42 9.29
CA SER A 74 -8.34 0.34 8.35
C SER A 74 -7.01 -0.38 8.56
N VAL A 75 -6.41 -0.41 9.75
CA VAL A 75 -5.27 -1.34 9.97
C VAL A 75 -5.48 -2.13 11.25
N ILE A 76 -5.99 -3.35 11.11
CA ILE A 76 -5.96 -4.35 12.18
C ILE A 76 -4.50 -4.75 12.37
N PHE A 77 -3.89 -4.30 13.46
CA PHE A 77 -2.61 -4.82 13.90
C PHE A 77 -2.89 -6.15 14.62
N ILE A 78 -2.49 -7.27 14.02
CA ILE A 78 -2.53 -8.56 14.72
C ILE A 78 -1.20 -8.67 15.44
N ASP A 79 -1.21 -8.36 16.74
CA ASP A 79 -0.09 -8.61 17.63
C ASP A 79 0.00 -10.11 17.90
N LEU A 80 1.07 -10.75 17.42
CA LEU A 80 1.34 -12.18 17.61
C LEU A 80 2.12 -12.48 18.89
N THR A 81 2.31 -11.49 19.77
CA THR A 81 3.08 -11.66 21.02
C THR A 81 2.21 -11.86 22.26
N GLU A 82 0.88 -11.68 22.16
CA GLU A 82 -0.02 -11.90 23.29
C GLU A 82 -0.60 -13.32 23.30
N SER A 83 0.00 -14.17 24.12
CA SER A 83 -0.66 -15.36 24.66
C SER A 83 -1.48 -14.95 25.89
N ASN A 84 -2.74 -14.57 25.72
CA ASN A 84 -3.65 -14.39 26.86
C ASN A 84 -5.04 -14.95 26.57
N ASP A 85 -5.31 -16.10 27.19
CA ASP A 85 -6.65 -16.55 27.55
C ASP A 85 -7.23 -15.55 28.57
N GLU A 86 -8.28 -14.80 28.21
CA GLU A 86 -9.42 -14.34 29.04
C GLU A 86 -10.18 -13.16 28.35
N PRO A 87 -11.52 -13.08 28.43
CA PRO A 87 -12.32 -12.10 27.70
C PRO A 87 -12.48 -10.78 28.47
N GLY A 88 -11.60 -9.81 28.20
CA GLY A 88 -11.75 -8.42 28.64
C GLY A 88 -12.81 -7.66 27.84
N SER A 89 -13.90 -7.29 28.51
CA SER A 89 -14.99 -6.47 27.97
C SER A 89 -14.52 -5.08 27.54
N ASN A 90 -14.43 -4.84 26.24
CA ASN A 90 -14.43 -3.49 25.66
C ASN A 90 -15.78 -3.27 24.97
N ASN A 91 -16.60 -2.43 25.60
CA ASN A 91 -17.83 -1.87 25.04
C ASN A 91 -17.51 -1.01 23.81
N LEU A 92 -17.37 -1.65 22.65
CA LEU A 92 -17.50 -1.01 21.34
C LEU A 92 -18.73 -1.62 20.68
N VAL A 93 -19.89 -1.03 20.96
CA VAL A 93 -21.09 -1.18 20.14
C VAL A 93 -20.87 -0.41 18.84
N ALA A 94 -19.91 -0.87 18.04
CA ALA A 94 -19.96 -0.66 16.60
C ALA A 94 -21.10 -1.54 16.12
N SER A 95 -22.09 -0.97 15.43
CA SER A 95 -23.05 -1.76 14.64
C SER A 95 -22.25 -2.86 13.95
N ALA A 96 -22.55 -4.11 14.26
CA ALA A 96 -21.80 -5.26 13.78
C ALA A 96 -22.02 -5.44 12.27
N SER A 97 -21.51 -4.50 11.45
CA SER A 97 -21.17 -4.78 10.08
C SER A 97 -20.11 -5.87 10.15
N LYS A 98 -20.44 -7.04 9.58
CA LYS A 98 -19.47 -8.14 9.49
C LYS A 98 -18.16 -7.57 8.95
N PRO A 99 -17.00 -7.84 9.58
CA PRO A 99 -15.72 -7.37 9.08
C PRO A 99 -15.56 -7.89 7.65
N CYS A 100 -15.49 -6.95 6.70
CA CYS A 100 -15.35 -7.26 5.29
C CYS A 100 -13.90 -7.67 5.07
N THR A 101 -13.65 -8.97 5.05
CA THR A 101 -12.29 -9.51 4.99
C THR A 101 -11.84 -9.62 3.53
N LEU A 102 -10.77 -8.90 3.17
CA LEU A 102 -10.14 -8.98 1.86
C LEU A 102 -9.01 -10.02 1.88
N ASN A 103 -9.23 -11.15 1.20
CA ASN A 103 -8.24 -12.21 1.05
C ASN A 103 -7.36 -11.99 -0.19
N VAL A 104 -6.06 -11.78 0.05
CA VAL A 104 -5.05 -11.62 -1.01
C VAL A 104 -4.11 -12.83 -0.99
N LEU A 105 -3.91 -13.44 -2.16
CA LEU A 105 -2.96 -14.53 -2.38
C LEU A 105 -1.80 -14.03 -3.22
N SER A 106 -0.56 -14.26 -2.81
CA SER A 106 0.62 -14.05 -3.66
C SER A 106 1.34 -15.38 -3.87
N TRP A 107 1.61 -15.74 -5.12
CA TRP A 107 2.21 -17.03 -5.46
C TRP A 107 3.15 -16.92 -6.66
N ASN A 108 4.42 -17.25 -6.46
CA ASN A 108 5.34 -17.54 -7.54
C ASN A 108 5.03 -18.93 -8.11
N ILE A 109 4.50 -18.97 -9.34
CA ILE A 109 4.03 -20.22 -9.95
C ILE A 109 5.15 -20.99 -10.67
N ASP A 110 6.36 -20.44 -10.72
CA ASP A 110 7.52 -21.04 -11.37
C ASP A 110 7.19 -21.52 -12.79
N GLY A 111 6.73 -20.59 -13.64
CA GLY A 111 6.33 -20.91 -15.01
C GLY A 111 7.50 -21.24 -15.94
N LEU A 112 8.73 -20.97 -15.49
CA LEU A 112 9.96 -21.29 -16.20
C LEU A 112 10.24 -22.79 -16.15
N ASP A 113 9.92 -23.47 -15.04
CA ASP A 113 10.07 -24.92 -14.95
C ASP A 113 9.03 -25.67 -15.81
N GLN A 114 9.50 -26.42 -16.80
CA GLN A 114 8.63 -27.22 -17.66
C GLN A 114 8.27 -28.58 -17.03
N SER A 115 8.90 -28.96 -15.92
CA SER A 115 8.58 -30.19 -15.21
C SER A 115 7.14 -30.16 -14.69
N ASN A 116 6.37 -31.19 -15.06
CA ASN A 116 4.98 -31.38 -14.65
C ASN A 116 4.07 -30.14 -14.87
N PHE A 117 4.43 -29.26 -15.80
CA PHE A 117 3.87 -27.92 -15.95
C PHE A 117 2.34 -27.91 -15.97
N THR A 118 1.72 -28.71 -16.84
CA THR A 118 0.26 -28.81 -16.94
C THR A 118 -0.40 -29.28 -15.65
N ALA A 119 0.17 -30.27 -14.97
CA ALA A 119 -0.37 -30.78 -13.71
C ALA A 119 -0.31 -29.69 -12.62
N ARG A 120 0.80 -28.94 -12.54
CA ARG A 120 0.94 -27.80 -11.63
C ARG A 120 -0.12 -26.73 -11.90
N LEU A 121 -0.32 -26.35 -13.17
CA LEU A 121 -1.36 -25.38 -13.55
C LEU A 121 -2.77 -25.85 -13.19
N GLN A 122 -3.09 -27.12 -13.43
CA GLN A 122 -4.38 -27.71 -13.05
C GLN A 122 -4.59 -27.67 -11.53
N THR A 123 -3.55 -27.99 -10.74
CA THR A 123 -3.61 -27.90 -9.28
C THR A 123 -3.84 -26.45 -8.83
N ILE A 124 -3.13 -25.48 -9.38
CA ILE A 124 -3.31 -24.05 -9.06
C ILE A 124 -4.75 -23.62 -9.35
N VAL A 125 -5.28 -23.93 -10.53
CA VAL A 125 -6.67 -23.60 -10.90
C VAL A 125 -7.67 -24.29 -9.97
N SER A 126 -7.44 -25.55 -9.60
CA SER A 126 -8.32 -26.27 -8.67
C SER A 126 -8.36 -25.62 -7.29
N TYR A 127 -7.22 -25.12 -6.80
CA TYR A 127 -7.13 -24.38 -5.55
C TYR A 127 -7.89 -23.06 -5.62
N LEU A 128 -7.68 -22.27 -6.69
CA LEU A 128 -8.35 -20.98 -6.87
C LEU A 128 -9.87 -21.11 -6.98
N ARG A 129 -10.38 -22.14 -7.65
CA ARG A 129 -11.82 -22.43 -7.73
C ARG A 129 -12.43 -22.82 -6.38
N LYS A 130 -11.64 -23.41 -5.51
CA LYS A 130 -12.08 -23.87 -4.19
C LYS A 130 -12.10 -22.73 -3.17
N ASP A 131 -10.98 -22.01 -3.06
CA ASP A 131 -10.78 -21.03 -1.98
C ASP A 131 -11.20 -19.61 -2.40
N LEU A 132 -11.37 -19.36 -3.70
CA LEU A 132 -11.87 -18.11 -4.31
C LEU A 132 -11.29 -16.83 -3.67
N PRO A 133 -9.95 -16.69 -3.58
CA PRO A 133 -9.32 -15.47 -3.08
C PRO A 133 -9.79 -14.25 -3.86
N HIS A 134 -9.84 -13.09 -3.20
CA HIS A 134 -10.35 -11.86 -3.81
C HIS A 134 -9.34 -11.27 -4.80
N VAL A 135 -8.06 -11.30 -4.44
CA VAL A 135 -6.95 -10.87 -5.30
C VAL A 135 -5.90 -11.97 -5.32
N VAL A 136 -5.37 -12.28 -6.49
CA VAL A 136 -4.25 -13.20 -6.69
C VAL A 136 -3.14 -12.48 -7.43
N CYS A 137 -1.93 -12.50 -6.88
CA CYS A 137 -0.73 -11.96 -7.48
C CYS A 137 0.19 -13.11 -7.88
N PHE A 138 0.35 -13.34 -9.17
CA PHE A 138 1.28 -14.35 -9.69
C PHE A 138 2.63 -13.75 -10.07
N GLN A 139 3.70 -14.49 -9.80
CA GLN A 139 5.06 -14.23 -10.27
C GLN A 139 5.57 -15.40 -11.13
N GLU A 140 6.53 -15.10 -12.01
CA GLU A 140 7.11 -16.04 -12.99
C GLU A 140 6.06 -16.67 -13.92
N VAL A 141 5.08 -15.88 -14.34
CA VAL A 141 4.08 -16.27 -15.33
C VAL A 141 4.70 -16.22 -16.71
N VAL A 142 4.51 -17.28 -17.50
CA VAL A 142 4.88 -17.34 -18.92
C VAL A 142 3.62 -17.31 -19.79
N SER A 143 3.75 -16.99 -21.08
CA SER A 143 2.59 -16.86 -22.00
C SER A 143 1.69 -18.09 -21.99
N THR A 144 2.26 -19.29 -21.99
CA THR A 144 1.49 -20.55 -21.97
C THR A 144 0.67 -20.71 -20.68
N SER A 145 1.23 -20.34 -19.51
CA SER A 145 0.47 -20.35 -18.26
C SER A 145 -0.61 -19.28 -18.23
N LEU A 146 -0.34 -18.09 -18.78
CA LEU A 146 -1.32 -17.01 -18.85
C LEU A 146 -2.53 -17.40 -19.72
N GLU A 147 -2.29 -17.97 -20.89
CA GLU A 147 -3.34 -18.47 -21.78
C GLU A 147 -4.20 -19.54 -21.08
N PHE A 148 -3.55 -20.46 -20.36
CA PHE A 148 -4.24 -21.47 -19.57
C PHE A 148 -5.14 -20.85 -18.48
N PHE A 149 -4.63 -19.88 -17.71
CA PHE A 149 -5.45 -19.20 -16.70
C PHE A 149 -6.58 -18.37 -17.32
N ARG A 150 -6.36 -17.72 -18.47
CA ARG A 150 -7.43 -17.02 -19.20
C ARG A 150 -8.52 -17.96 -19.66
N SER A 151 -8.16 -19.14 -20.15
CA SER A 151 -9.14 -20.17 -20.52
C SER A 151 -9.94 -20.66 -19.31
N GLU A 152 -9.26 -20.92 -18.19
CA GLU A 152 -9.85 -21.64 -17.06
C GLU A 152 -10.54 -20.73 -16.02
N LEU A 153 -10.13 -19.47 -15.91
CA LEU A 153 -10.53 -18.57 -14.81
C LEU A 153 -11.23 -17.28 -15.28
N ALA A 154 -11.35 -17.02 -16.58
CA ALA A 154 -11.95 -15.78 -17.09
C ALA A 154 -13.40 -15.55 -16.66
N GLU A 155 -14.14 -16.62 -16.33
CA GLU A 155 -15.51 -16.47 -15.81
C GLU A 155 -15.54 -15.88 -14.40
N SER A 156 -14.55 -16.20 -13.57
CA SER A 156 -14.51 -15.84 -12.14
C SER A 156 -13.56 -14.68 -11.83
N TYR A 157 -12.56 -14.43 -12.69
CA TYR A 157 -11.52 -13.45 -12.46
C TYR A 157 -11.33 -12.54 -13.68
N ASP A 158 -11.03 -11.28 -13.39
CA ASP A 158 -10.41 -10.36 -14.34
C ASP A 158 -8.90 -10.49 -14.22
N ILE A 159 -8.25 -10.83 -15.32
CA ILE A 159 -6.83 -11.18 -15.37
C ILE A 159 -6.06 -10.09 -16.09
N PHE A 160 -5.12 -9.48 -15.39
CA PHE A 160 -4.24 -8.43 -15.88
C PHE A 160 -2.79 -8.89 -15.87
N SER A 161 -2.04 -8.57 -16.92
CA SER A 161 -0.67 -9.04 -17.10
C SER A 161 0.21 -7.96 -17.71
N ALA A 162 1.52 -8.05 -17.49
CA ALA A 162 2.47 -7.13 -18.10
C ALA A 162 2.44 -7.16 -19.64
N THR A 163 1.97 -8.25 -20.25
CA THR A 163 1.83 -8.40 -21.70
C THR A 163 0.60 -7.71 -22.29
N ASP A 164 -0.30 -7.18 -21.45
CA ASP A 164 -1.44 -6.39 -21.93
C ASP A 164 -1.05 -4.97 -22.36
N ASP A 165 0.18 -4.55 -22.04
CA ASP A 165 0.79 -3.36 -22.61
C ASP A 165 1.37 -3.67 -24.00
N PRO A 166 0.86 -3.07 -25.08
CA PRO A 166 1.35 -3.31 -26.44
C PRO A 166 2.81 -2.89 -26.67
N PHE A 167 3.41 -2.15 -25.74
CA PHE A 167 4.81 -1.70 -25.80
C PHE A 167 5.75 -2.52 -24.90
N ALA A 168 5.26 -3.56 -24.22
CA ALA A 168 6.11 -4.40 -23.39
C ALA A 168 7.03 -5.29 -24.24
N ASP A 169 8.33 -4.94 -24.31
CA ASP A 169 9.37 -5.74 -24.94
C ASP A 169 9.38 -7.18 -24.40
N CYS A 170 9.38 -8.16 -25.33
CA CYS A 170 9.46 -9.62 -25.14
C CYS A 170 9.88 -10.11 -23.74
N ILE A 171 8.91 -10.19 -22.84
CA ILE A 171 9.15 -10.66 -21.47
C ILE A 171 9.05 -12.19 -21.45
N HIS A 172 10.15 -12.89 -21.14
CA HIS A 172 10.16 -14.36 -21.01
C HIS A 172 9.31 -14.86 -19.83
N TYR A 173 9.22 -14.08 -18.75
CA TYR A 173 8.33 -14.33 -17.62
C TYR A 173 7.94 -13.01 -16.94
N PHE A 174 6.70 -12.89 -16.50
CA PHE A 174 6.13 -11.66 -15.99
C PHE A 174 5.30 -11.90 -14.73
N VAL A 175 4.76 -10.81 -14.19
CA VAL A 175 3.77 -10.85 -13.11
C VAL A 175 2.37 -10.69 -13.68
N ALA A 176 1.38 -11.30 -13.02
CA ALA A 176 -0.03 -11.16 -13.34
C ALA A 176 -0.84 -10.91 -12.07
N ILE A 177 -1.91 -10.13 -12.19
CA ILE A 177 -2.88 -9.89 -11.11
C ILE A 177 -4.23 -10.40 -11.58
N LEU A 178 -4.87 -11.23 -10.75
CA LEU A 178 -6.23 -11.70 -10.97
C LEU A 178 -7.10 -11.08 -9.88
N ILE A 179 -8.18 -10.41 -10.29
CA ILE A 179 -9.16 -9.84 -9.36
C ILE A 179 -10.47 -10.58 -9.54
N ARG A 180 -11.01 -11.12 -8.45
CA ARG A 180 -12.25 -11.87 -8.47
C ARG A 180 -13.40 -10.96 -8.87
N LYS A 181 -14.19 -11.38 -9.86
CA LYS A 181 -15.45 -10.74 -10.20
C LYS A 181 -16.41 -10.92 -9.03
N HIS A 182 -16.67 -9.84 -8.32
CA HIS A 182 -17.53 -9.86 -7.14
C HIS A 182 -18.31 -8.56 -7.06
N PRO A 183 -19.60 -8.56 -6.67
CA PRO A 183 -20.41 -7.34 -6.64
C PRO A 183 -19.82 -6.21 -5.79
N ALA A 184 -19.10 -6.57 -4.72
CA ALA A 184 -18.43 -5.61 -3.86
C ALA A 184 -17.06 -5.12 -4.39
N LEU A 185 -16.50 -5.72 -5.44
CA LEU A 185 -15.19 -5.35 -5.99
C LEU A 185 -15.36 -4.75 -7.39
N ILE A 186 -15.15 -3.45 -7.49
CA ILE A 186 -15.21 -2.72 -8.77
C ILE A 186 -13.78 -2.45 -9.23
N VAL A 187 -13.45 -2.93 -10.44
CA VAL A 187 -12.13 -2.78 -11.04
C VAL A 187 -12.23 -1.83 -12.23
N ASP A 188 -11.48 -0.73 -12.18
CA ASP A 188 -11.31 0.13 -13.34
C ASP A 188 -10.22 -0.47 -14.25
N ARG A 189 -10.63 -1.18 -15.30
CA ARG A 189 -9.70 -1.80 -16.24
C ARG A 189 -8.84 -0.79 -17.00
N SER A 190 -9.31 0.44 -17.16
CA SER A 190 -8.57 1.49 -17.89
C SER A 190 -7.41 2.06 -17.08
N SER A 191 -7.42 1.84 -15.76
CA SER A 191 -6.36 2.24 -14.85
C SER A 191 -5.15 1.29 -14.82
N PHE A 192 -5.19 0.20 -15.60
CA PHE A 192 -4.12 -0.78 -15.63
C PHE A 192 -2.82 -0.15 -16.15
N THR A 193 -1.77 -0.25 -15.35
CA THR A 193 -0.45 0.30 -15.71
C THR A 193 0.64 -0.73 -15.46
N VAL A 194 1.62 -0.70 -16.35
CA VAL A 194 2.80 -1.55 -16.35
C VAL A 194 4.00 -0.63 -16.26
N SER A 195 4.75 -0.70 -15.16
CA SER A 195 5.98 0.06 -14.98
C SER A 195 7.17 -0.89 -15.05
N GLN A 196 8.03 -0.69 -16.03
CA GLN A 196 9.24 -1.48 -16.21
C GLN A 196 10.39 -0.89 -15.40
N SER A 197 11.13 -1.74 -14.68
CA SER A 197 12.37 -1.31 -14.04
C SER A 197 13.50 -1.26 -15.07
N ILE A 198 14.17 -0.11 -15.15
CA ILE A 198 15.19 0.20 -16.18
C ILE A 198 16.50 -0.58 -15.95
N PHE A 199 16.67 -1.29 -14.83
CA PHE A 199 18.01 -1.76 -14.43
C PHE A 199 18.21 -3.22 -14.04
N LEU A 200 17.18 -4.06 -13.78
CA LEU A 200 17.45 -5.46 -13.38
C LEU A 200 16.35 -6.46 -13.81
N LEU A 201 16.75 -7.48 -14.60
CA LEU A 201 16.07 -8.78 -14.79
C LEU A 201 14.56 -8.72 -15.09
N SER A 202 14.14 -7.89 -16.05
CA SER A 202 12.76 -7.85 -16.58
C SER A 202 11.67 -7.71 -15.49
N ARG A 203 12.00 -7.09 -14.36
CA ARG A 203 11.04 -6.90 -13.25
C ARG A 203 10.06 -5.78 -13.59
N THR A 204 8.79 -6.11 -13.47
CA THR A 204 7.68 -5.22 -13.80
C THR A 204 6.82 -5.00 -12.57
N LEU A 205 6.47 -3.74 -12.29
CA LEU A 205 5.42 -3.38 -11.35
C LEU A 205 4.11 -3.28 -12.14
N VAL A 206 3.09 -3.99 -11.66
CA VAL A 206 1.76 -3.97 -12.24
C VAL A 206 0.80 -3.36 -11.22
N ALA A 207 0.02 -2.38 -11.65
CA ALA A 207 -0.96 -1.70 -10.80
C ALA A 207 -2.30 -1.54 -11.54
N THR A 208 -3.38 -1.66 -10.77
CA THR A 208 -4.74 -1.32 -11.22
C THR A 208 -5.47 -0.69 -10.04
N LYS A 209 -6.28 0.33 -10.33
CA LYS A 209 -7.12 1.01 -9.37
C LYS A 209 -8.41 0.22 -9.18
N THR A 210 -8.76 0.00 -7.93
CA THR A 210 -10.08 -0.44 -7.49
C THR A 210 -10.76 0.73 -6.81
N ASP A 211 -12.02 0.99 -7.13
CA ASP A 211 -12.80 2.00 -6.41
C ASP A 211 -13.25 1.47 -5.04
N ASP A 212 -13.66 2.37 -4.15
CA ASP A 212 -14.02 2.07 -2.76
C ASP A 212 -15.08 0.96 -2.66
N LEU A 213 -14.87 0.04 -1.71
CA LEU A 213 -15.77 -1.05 -1.38
C LEU A 213 -17.08 -0.51 -0.78
N GLU A 214 -18.00 -0.01 -1.60
CA GLU A 214 -19.38 0.22 -1.15
C GLU A 214 -20.15 -1.10 -1.16
N ILE A 215 -20.16 -1.79 0.00
CA ILE A 215 -21.05 -2.92 0.21
C ILE A 215 -22.43 -2.36 0.59
N ASP A 216 -23.23 -2.14 -0.44
CA ASP A 216 -24.64 -1.81 -0.25
C ASP A 216 -25.32 -2.97 0.50
N HIS A 217 -26.00 -2.66 1.61
CA HIS A 217 -26.69 -3.64 2.44
C HIS A 217 -28.02 -4.03 1.77
N PRO A 218 -28.21 -5.27 1.28
CA PRO A 218 -29.53 -5.65 0.82
C PRO A 218 -30.36 -6.15 2.02
N TYR A 219 -31.54 -5.56 2.16
CA TYR A 219 -32.68 -5.97 3.00
C TYR A 219 -32.69 -5.53 4.47
N SER A 220 -33.32 -4.37 4.70
CA SER A 220 -34.19 -4.20 5.87
C SER A 220 -35.58 -4.75 5.52
N VAL A 221 -36.04 -5.76 6.25
CA VAL A 221 -37.46 -6.17 6.34
C VAL A 221 -37.99 -5.65 7.66
#